data_AF-I0KWF0-F1
#
_entry.id   AF-I0KWF0-F1
#
_cell.length_a   1.000
_cell.length_b   1.000
_cell.length_c   1.000
_cell.angle_alpha   90.00
_cell.angle_beta   90.00
_cell.angle_gamma   90.00
#
_symmetry.space_group_name_H-M   'P 1'
#
loop_
_entity.id
_entity.type
_entity.pdbx_description
1 polymer ?
#
loop_
_entity_poly.entity_id
_entity_poly.type
_entity_poly.pdbx_seq_one_letter_code
_entity_poly.pdbx_strand_id
1 'polypeptide(L)'
;MTYTARHRVLAGTAAGLLAASLGVAVSATATAAPRTAAASACTISTLPYPADTYRAEASVIDPSGRFVAGAALRVLDSGNQNLLLFWDGQQVTEVDAAGGVSPVGVNESGVVVGNGWADNGIGRPWVYRNGQFELLPVLPSTGIFVTDINKAGDIVGYGSDIVAGEYVGLLWPAARPGTVEVLNAPVNAMPIGITANGTIVGHAGSFGDETGWLRRPTGRIKPLAVPGGGSTTVNAAAGSWAIGQVWLDGTSPAKVRWDLRDGSYTTLDPEVGLDDVNAKGVVVGGDRVARGSTSQVLPGGGVRINIGARSIADTGAIVGFRNADRVTPVRWTGC
;
A
#
# COMPACT_ATOMS: atom_id res chain seq x y z
N MET A 1 54.13 -19.75 -27.44
CA MET A 1 55.24 -19.24 -26.62
C MET A 1 55.28 -17.74 -26.78
N THR A 2 54.79 -17.05 -25.78
CA THR A 2 54.71 -15.59 -25.62
C THR A 2 55.78 -15.16 -24.61
N TYR A 3 56.34 -13.95 -24.73
CA TYR A 3 56.33 -12.99 -23.61
C TYR A 3 56.82 -11.59 -24.02
N THR A 4 56.09 -10.58 -23.54
CA THR A 4 56.31 -9.14 -23.58
C THR A 4 56.84 -8.66 -22.21
N ALA A 5 57.74 -7.66 -22.16
CA ALA A 5 57.99 -6.79 -20.98
C ALA A 5 58.82 -5.57 -21.45
N ARG A 6 58.47 -4.28 -21.22
CA ARG A 6 58.05 -3.44 -20.07
C ARG A 6 59.21 -2.63 -19.44
N HIS A 7 58.80 -1.45 -18.96
CA HIS A 7 59.49 -0.17 -18.81
C HIS A 7 60.15 0.13 -17.44
N ARG A 8 61.09 1.11 -17.49
CA ARG A 8 61.36 2.26 -16.57
C ARG A 8 62.06 2.07 -15.20
N VAL A 9 63.31 2.54 -15.20
CA VAL A 9 64.06 3.49 -14.32
C VAL A 9 63.50 3.87 -12.91
N LEU A 10 64.28 3.40 -11.91
CA LEU A 10 64.83 4.00 -10.68
C LEU A 10 64.05 5.05 -9.85
N ALA A 11 63.84 4.68 -8.58
CA ALA A 11 63.50 5.54 -7.45
C ALA A 11 64.74 5.79 -6.57
N GLY A 12 64.81 6.99 -5.97
CA GLY A 12 65.71 7.30 -4.87
C GLY A 12 65.02 8.27 -3.91
N THR A 13 64.87 7.90 -2.65
CA THR A 13 64.38 8.77 -1.57
C THR A 13 65.39 8.80 -0.43
N ALA A 14 65.74 10.01 -0.03
CA ALA A 14 66.66 10.32 1.06
C ALA A 14 65.92 10.39 2.40
N ALA A 15 66.62 9.96 3.47
CA ALA A 15 66.19 9.99 4.85
C ALA A 15 66.28 11.40 5.46
N GLY A 16 65.35 11.74 6.36
CA GLY A 16 65.36 12.95 7.18
C GLY A 16 64.86 12.66 8.59
N LEU A 17 65.59 13.19 9.58
CA LEU A 17 65.65 12.78 10.98
C LEU A 17 64.41 13.03 11.85
N LEU A 18 64.24 12.15 12.84
CA LEU A 18 63.33 12.20 13.98
C LEU A 18 63.78 13.22 15.03
N ALA A 19 62.88 14.12 15.44
CA ALA A 19 62.95 14.85 16.70
C ALA A 19 61.75 14.43 17.57
N ALA A 20 62.04 13.78 18.70
CA ALA A 20 61.02 13.34 19.66
C ALA A 20 60.71 14.47 20.64
N SER A 21 59.50 15.04 20.55
CA SER A 21 58.91 15.89 21.59
C SER A 21 57.87 15.08 22.36
N LEU A 22 58.13 14.85 23.65
CA LEU A 22 57.19 14.24 24.60
C LEU A 22 56.10 15.25 24.96
N GLY A 23 55.04 15.30 24.14
CA GLY A 23 53.78 15.96 24.48
C GLY A 23 52.87 14.97 25.21
N VAL A 24 52.46 15.31 26.44
CA VAL A 24 51.40 14.58 27.16
C VAL A 24 50.10 14.78 26.38
N ALA A 25 49.68 13.76 25.63
CA ALA A 25 48.40 13.75 24.95
C ALA A 25 47.29 13.55 25.99
N VAL A 26 46.65 14.64 26.41
CA VAL A 26 45.35 14.56 27.10
C VAL A 26 44.35 14.10 26.06
N SER A 27 43.94 12.83 26.12
CA SER A 27 42.88 12.28 25.30
C SER A 27 41.56 12.92 25.72
N ALA A 28 41.25 14.10 25.17
CA ALA A 28 39.91 14.65 25.23
C ALA A 28 39.01 13.74 24.39
N THR A 29 38.19 12.92 25.03
CA THR A 29 37.08 12.21 24.39
C THR A 29 36.14 13.28 23.84
N ALA A 30 36.25 13.57 22.55
CA ALA A 30 35.27 14.38 21.85
C ALA A 30 33.95 13.62 21.87
N THR A 31 33.07 13.97 22.80
CA THR A 31 31.70 13.47 22.83
C THR A 31 31.03 14.02 21.58
N ALA A 32 30.84 13.18 20.56
CA ALA A 32 30.06 13.54 19.39
C ALA A 32 28.65 13.88 19.89
N ALA A 33 28.27 15.16 19.79
CA ALA A 33 26.89 15.57 20.01
C ALA A 33 26.00 14.70 19.10
N PRO A 34 24.88 14.16 19.60
CA PRO A 34 23.96 13.42 18.75
C PRO A 34 23.54 14.36 17.63
N ARG A 35 23.81 13.98 16.38
CA ARG A 35 23.16 14.60 15.22
C ARG A 35 21.68 14.34 15.39
N THR A 36 20.95 15.29 15.97
CA THR A 36 19.52 15.42 15.74
C THR A 36 19.38 15.57 14.24
N ALA A 37 19.06 14.48 13.54
CA ALA A 37 18.60 14.56 12.17
C ALA A 37 17.47 15.58 12.19
N ALA A 38 17.68 16.74 11.55
CA ALA A 38 16.62 17.70 11.38
C ALA A 38 15.46 16.94 10.75
N ALA A 39 14.30 16.94 11.40
CA ALA A 39 13.10 16.32 10.84
C ALA A 39 12.90 16.93 9.45
N SER A 40 13.09 16.14 8.40
CA SER A 40 12.81 16.57 7.04
C SER A 40 11.34 16.94 6.98
N ALA A 41 11.04 18.17 6.55
CA ALA A 41 9.65 18.58 6.37
C ALA A 41 8.96 17.63 5.39
N CYS A 42 7.71 17.28 5.67
CA CYS A 42 6.86 16.53 4.74
C CYS A 42 6.78 17.31 3.42
N THR A 43 7.12 16.65 2.31
CA THR A 43 7.18 17.24 0.96
C THR A 43 6.22 16.51 0.04
N ILE A 44 5.80 17.20 -1.02
CA ILE A 44 4.98 16.65 -2.11
C ILE A 44 5.73 16.79 -3.43
N SER A 45 5.66 15.75 -4.27
CA SER A 45 6.18 15.75 -5.63
C SER A 45 5.20 15.08 -6.59
N THR A 46 5.09 15.59 -7.80
CA THR A 46 4.29 14.95 -8.87
C THR A 46 5.04 13.73 -9.41
N LEU A 47 4.38 12.58 -9.50
CA LEU A 47 4.93 11.39 -10.16
C LEU A 47 4.90 11.60 -11.68
N PRO A 48 5.85 11.07 -12.47
CA PRO A 48 5.80 11.17 -13.93
C PRO A 48 4.52 10.54 -14.49
N TYR A 49 3.87 11.21 -15.44
CA TYR A 49 2.65 10.70 -16.09
C TYR A 49 2.50 11.27 -17.50
N PRO A 50 1.68 10.67 -18.37
CA PRO A 50 1.59 11.07 -19.76
C PRO A 50 0.88 12.42 -19.87
N ALA A 51 1.52 13.39 -20.51
CA ALA A 51 1.07 14.78 -20.51
C ALA A 51 -0.30 15.00 -21.19
N ASP A 52 -0.64 14.11 -22.12
CA ASP A 52 -1.86 14.08 -22.93
C ASP A 52 -3.06 13.43 -22.21
N THR A 53 -2.89 12.98 -20.98
CA THR A 53 -4.00 12.47 -20.16
C THR A 53 -4.87 13.60 -19.61
N TYR A 54 -6.19 13.38 -19.64
CA TYR A 54 -7.17 14.25 -19.02
C TYR A 54 -7.10 14.20 -17.49
N ARG A 55 -6.84 13.01 -16.93
CA ARG A 55 -6.55 12.81 -15.50
C ARG A 55 -5.60 11.64 -15.30
N ALA A 56 -4.81 11.70 -14.24
CA ALA A 56 -3.97 10.60 -13.77
C ALA A 56 -3.89 10.62 -12.24
N GLU A 57 -3.88 9.46 -11.61
CA GLU A 57 -3.77 9.31 -10.15
C GLU A 57 -2.95 8.07 -9.79
N ALA A 58 -2.30 8.12 -8.63
CA ALA A 58 -1.66 6.96 -8.02
C ALA A 58 -2.57 6.40 -6.92
N SER A 59 -2.76 5.09 -6.91
CA SER A 59 -3.76 4.44 -6.05
C SER A 59 -3.11 3.59 -4.97
N VAL A 60 -2.07 2.82 -5.33
CA VAL A 60 -1.45 1.82 -4.44
C VAL A 60 0.06 1.88 -4.53
N ILE A 61 0.75 1.66 -3.41
CA ILE A 61 2.21 1.61 -3.32
C ILE A 61 2.67 0.37 -2.54
N ASP A 62 3.75 -0.26 -2.97
CA ASP A 62 4.28 -1.43 -2.27
C ASP A 62 4.99 -1.04 -0.96
N PRO A 63 5.17 -1.97 0.00
CA PRO A 63 5.80 -1.67 1.28
C PRO A 63 7.20 -1.03 1.17
N SER A 64 7.99 -1.35 0.14
CA SER A 64 9.31 -0.74 -0.07
C SER A 64 9.23 0.70 -0.60
N GLY A 65 8.09 1.11 -1.14
CA GLY A 65 7.86 2.41 -1.74
C GLY A 65 8.46 2.57 -3.15
N ARG A 66 8.78 1.46 -3.83
CA ARG A 66 9.39 1.41 -5.16
C ARG A 66 8.33 1.32 -6.25
N PHE A 67 7.40 0.39 -6.11
CA PHE A 67 6.35 0.11 -7.08
C PHE A 67 5.08 0.86 -6.70
N VAL A 68 4.53 1.57 -7.68
CA VAL A 68 3.24 2.26 -7.54
C VAL A 68 2.36 1.82 -8.70
N ALA A 69 1.07 1.68 -8.46
CA ALA A 69 0.09 1.52 -9.53
C ALA A 69 -1.08 2.49 -9.37
N GLY A 70 -1.66 2.88 -10.50
CA GLY A 70 -2.74 3.85 -10.57
C GLY A 70 -3.40 3.85 -11.93
N ALA A 71 -4.24 4.84 -12.18
CA ALA A 71 -5.02 4.91 -13.41
C ALA A 71 -4.90 6.29 -14.07
N ALA A 72 -5.05 6.30 -15.39
CA ALA A 72 -5.23 7.51 -16.16
C ALA A 72 -6.33 7.37 -17.21
N LEU A 73 -6.88 8.52 -17.60
CA LEU A 73 -7.87 8.64 -18.65
C LEU A 73 -7.34 9.58 -19.72
N ARG A 74 -7.29 9.11 -20.96
CA ARG A 74 -7.01 9.89 -22.15
C ARG A 74 -8.31 10.06 -22.94
N VAL A 75 -8.62 11.29 -23.37
CA VAL A 75 -9.82 11.61 -24.15
C VAL A 75 -9.39 11.79 -25.60
N LEU A 76 -9.88 10.93 -26.49
CA LEU A 76 -9.59 10.95 -27.92
C LEU A 76 -10.88 11.19 -28.72
N ASP A 77 -10.74 11.61 -29.97
CA ASP A 77 -11.88 11.74 -30.89
C ASP A 77 -12.61 10.40 -31.10
N SER A 78 -11.87 9.28 -31.00
CA SER A 78 -12.38 7.91 -31.11
C SER A 78 -13.02 7.38 -29.82
N GLY A 79 -13.03 8.17 -28.74
CA GLY A 79 -13.55 7.79 -27.43
C GLY A 79 -12.48 7.83 -26.32
N ASN A 80 -12.92 7.44 -25.12
CA ASN A 80 -12.08 7.44 -23.93
C ASN A 80 -11.16 6.22 -23.88
N GLN A 81 -9.88 6.43 -23.58
CA GLN A 81 -8.90 5.36 -23.31
C GLN A 81 -8.53 5.36 -21.83
N ASN A 82 -8.78 4.23 -21.16
CA ASN A 82 -8.33 4.00 -19.79
C ASN A 82 -6.95 3.35 -19.80
N LEU A 83 -6.08 3.81 -18.92
CA LEU A 83 -4.70 3.33 -18.81
C LEU A 83 -4.45 2.85 -17.38
N LEU A 84 -3.77 1.71 -17.26
CA LEU A 84 -3.01 1.41 -16.04
C LEU A 84 -1.70 2.19 -16.12
N LEU A 85 -1.39 2.92 -15.05
CA LEU A 85 -0.06 3.50 -14.85
C LEU A 85 0.69 2.63 -13.84
N PHE A 86 1.85 2.12 -14.24
CA PHE A 86 2.75 1.36 -13.37
C PHE A 86 4.08 2.08 -13.24
N TRP A 87 4.46 2.42 -12.01
CA TRP A 87 5.75 3.04 -11.73
C TRP A 87 6.73 2.04 -11.12
N ASP A 88 7.95 1.99 -11.66
CA ASP A 88 9.13 1.44 -11.00
C ASP A 88 10.08 2.60 -10.67
N GLY A 89 10.01 3.09 -9.42
CA GLY A 89 10.70 4.29 -9.01
C GLY A 89 10.18 5.54 -9.74
N GLN A 90 10.99 6.11 -10.63
CA GLN A 90 10.64 7.28 -11.43
C GLN A 90 10.24 6.93 -12.87
N GLN A 91 10.34 5.66 -13.26
CA GLN A 91 9.94 5.23 -14.60
C GLN A 91 8.46 4.87 -14.58
N VAL A 92 7.69 5.41 -15.52
CA VAL A 92 6.27 5.09 -15.69
C VAL A 92 6.08 4.26 -16.95
N THR A 93 5.34 3.16 -16.83
CA THR A 93 4.85 2.35 -17.95
C THR A 93 3.35 2.58 -18.08
N GLU A 94 2.91 2.92 -19.28
CA GLU A 94 1.50 3.00 -19.66
C GLU A 94 1.07 1.64 -20.22
N VAL A 95 -0.04 1.12 -19.74
CA VAL A 95 -0.63 -0.10 -20.28
C VAL A 95 -2.07 0.18 -20.64
N ASP A 96 -2.43 -0.07 -21.89
CA ASP A 96 -3.81 0.04 -22.34
C ASP A 96 -4.68 -0.95 -21.57
N ALA A 97 -5.81 -0.46 -21.09
CA ALA A 97 -6.65 -1.14 -20.14
C ALA A 97 -8.11 -1.02 -20.57
N ALA A 98 -8.39 -1.61 -21.74
CA ALA A 98 -9.75 -1.69 -22.29
C ALA A 98 -10.72 -2.27 -21.26
N GLY A 99 -11.87 -1.60 -21.06
CA GLY A 99 -12.85 -1.96 -20.03
C GLY A 99 -12.65 -1.28 -18.67
N GLY A 100 -11.58 -0.50 -18.49
CA GLY A 100 -11.32 0.23 -17.26
C GLY A 100 -10.66 -0.63 -16.17
N VAL A 101 -9.74 -0.02 -15.43
CA VAL A 101 -8.94 -0.70 -14.40
C VAL A 101 -8.96 0.07 -13.10
N SER A 102 -9.07 -0.69 -12.01
CA SER A 102 -8.91 -0.21 -10.65
C SER A 102 -7.87 -1.09 -9.95
N PRO A 103 -6.59 -0.68 -9.91
CA PRO A 103 -5.58 -1.39 -9.12
C PRO A 103 -5.93 -1.26 -7.62
N VAL A 104 -5.92 -2.38 -6.92
CA VAL A 104 -6.26 -2.44 -5.47
C VAL A 104 -5.09 -2.89 -4.60
N GLY A 105 -4.05 -3.50 -5.19
CA GLY A 105 -2.85 -3.86 -4.45
C GLY A 105 -1.63 -4.01 -5.35
N VAL A 106 -0.45 -3.79 -4.78
CA VAL A 106 0.85 -4.03 -5.42
C VAL A 106 1.83 -4.58 -4.39
N ASN A 107 2.55 -5.65 -4.72
CA ASN A 107 3.53 -6.24 -3.82
C ASN A 107 4.98 -5.85 -4.16
N GLU A 108 5.92 -6.22 -3.27
CA GLU A 108 7.36 -5.90 -3.41
C GLU A 108 8.03 -6.59 -4.63
N SER A 109 7.32 -7.46 -5.36
CA SER A 109 7.78 -8.06 -6.62
C SER A 109 7.24 -7.31 -7.86
N GLY A 110 6.53 -6.19 -7.67
CA GLY A 110 5.92 -5.43 -8.75
C GLY A 110 4.69 -6.09 -9.37
N VAL A 111 4.09 -7.07 -8.69
CA VAL A 111 2.83 -7.69 -9.12
C VAL A 111 1.68 -6.80 -8.65
N VAL A 112 0.86 -6.35 -9.60
CA VAL A 112 -0.32 -5.52 -9.34
C VAL A 112 -1.56 -6.38 -9.48
N VAL A 113 -2.52 -6.21 -8.57
CA VAL A 113 -3.86 -6.82 -8.69
C VAL A 113 -4.91 -5.75 -8.74
N GLY A 114 -6.02 -6.05 -9.39
CA GLY A 114 -7.10 -5.10 -9.50
C GLY A 114 -8.39 -5.71 -10.00
N ASN A 115 -9.38 -4.84 -10.09
CA ASN A 115 -10.70 -5.16 -10.60
C ASN A 115 -10.92 -4.40 -11.91
N GLY A 116 -11.68 -4.99 -12.83
CA GLY A 116 -12.04 -4.38 -14.10
C GLY A 116 -13.39 -4.90 -14.60
N TRP A 117 -13.91 -4.29 -15.66
CA TRP A 117 -15.16 -4.73 -16.27
C TRP A 117 -14.91 -5.79 -17.33
N ALA A 118 -15.61 -6.92 -17.24
CA ALA A 118 -15.77 -7.83 -18.37
C ALA A 118 -16.98 -7.41 -19.24
N ASP A 119 -17.01 -7.87 -20.49
CA ASP A 119 -18.04 -7.58 -21.49
C ASP A 119 -19.50 -7.90 -21.05
N ASN A 120 -19.69 -8.59 -19.93
CA ASN A 120 -20.98 -8.96 -19.35
C ASN A 120 -21.35 -8.18 -18.07
N GLY A 121 -20.60 -7.14 -17.70
CA GLY A 121 -20.87 -6.33 -16.51
C GLY A 121 -20.46 -6.96 -15.17
N ILE A 122 -19.85 -8.15 -15.20
CA ILE A 122 -19.34 -8.83 -13.99
C ILE A 122 -17.92 -8.33 -13.74
N GLY A 123 -17.63 -7.93 -12.49
CA GLY A 123 -16.28 -7.61 -12.05
C GLY A 123 -15.37 -8.81 -12.30
N ARG A 124 -14.33 -8.63 -13.13
CA ARG A 124 -13.31 -9.65 -13.36
C ARG A 124 -12.01 -9.22 -12.70
N PRO A 125 -11.53 -9.97 -11.69
CA PRO A 125 -10.24 -9.68 -11.10
C PRO A 125 -9.11 -10.06 -12.06
N TRP A 126 -8.06 -9.26 -12.04
CA TRP A 126 -6.90 -9.41 -12.90
C TRP A 126 -5.61 -9.26 -12.09
N VAL A 127 -4.54 -9.81 -12.64
CA VAL A 127 -3.16 -9.58 -12.21
C VAL A 127 -2.37 -8.99 -13.37
N TYR A 128 -1.56 -7.97 -13.08
CA TYR A 128 -0.57 -7.44 -13.99
C TYR A 128 0.82 -7.79 -13.47
N ARG A 129 1.60 -8.49 -14.29
CA ARG A 129 2.98 -8.87 -13.97
C ARG A 129 3.79 -9.02 -15.24
N ASN A 130 5.07 -8.62 -15.20
CA ASN A 130 5.99 -8.75 -16.33
C ASN A 130 5.43 -8.14 -17.64
N GLY A 131 4.70 -7.03 -17.56
CA GLY A 131 4.14 -6.37 -18.75
C GLY A 131 2.83 -6.95 -19.28
N GLN A 132 2.24 -7.96 -18.62
CA GLN A 132 1.07 -8.67 -19.13
C GLN A 132 -0.07 -8.68 -18.11
N PHE A 133 -1.29 -8.54 -18.61
CA PHE A 133 -2.52 -8.78 -17.86
C PHE A 133 -2.92 -10.26 -17.97
N GLU A 134 -3.24 -10.86 -16.84
CA GLU A 134 -3.85 -12.19 -16.75
C GLU A 134 -5.12 -12.08 -15.92
N LEU A 135 -6.19 -12.73 -16.40
CA LEU A 135 -7.43 -12.83 -15.62
C LEU A 135 -7.26 -13.90 -14.56
N LEU A 136 -7.67 -13.61 -13.33
CA LEU A 136 -7.68 -14.62 -12.27
C LEU A 136 -8.83 -15.62 -12.50
N PRO A 137 -8.65 -16.89 -12.10
CA PRO A 137 -9.74 -17.87 -12.12
C PRO A 137 -10.87 -17.41 -11.20
N VAL A 138 -12.11 -17.65 -11.61
CA VAL A 138 -13.32 -17.26 -10.88
C VAL A 138 -14.24 -18.46 -10.68
N LEU A 139 -15.00 -18.46 -9.59
CA LEU A 139 -16.12 -19.37 -9.37
C LEU A 139 -17.39 -18.81 -10.03
N PRO A 140 -18.39 -19.66 -10.36
CA PRO A 140 -19.71 -19.19 -10.78
C PRO A 140 -20.29 -18.24 -9.73
N SER A 141 -20.58 -17.00 -10.15
CA SER A 141 -20.95 -15.88 -9.28
C SER A 141 -21.56 -14.75 -10.10
N THR A 142 -22.18 -13.78 -9.43
CA THR A 142 -22.64 -12.52 -10.05
C THR A 142 -21.56 -11.43 -10.03
N GLY A 143 -20.50 -11.62 -9.26
CA GLY A 143 -19.37 -10.71 -9.12
C GLY A 143 -18.26 -11.32 -8.29
N ILE A 144 -17.01 -11.16 -8.74
CA ILE A 144 -15.80 -11.50 -7.97
C ILE A 144 -14.92 -10.26 -7.89
N PHE A 145 -14.40 -9.97 -6.70
CA PHE A 145 -13.53 -8.84 -6.46
C PHE A 145 -12.31 -9.25 -5.66
N VAL A 146 -11.14 -8.82 -6.10
CA VAL A 146 -9.92 -8.87 -5.28
C VAL A 146 -9.83 -7.62 -4.43
N THR A 147 -9.25 -7.75 -3.24
CA THR A 147 -9.11 -6.64 -2.29
C THR A 147 -7.66 -6.35 -1.94
N ASP A 148 -6.78 -7.37 -1.90
CA ASP A 148 -5.38 -7.17 -1.52
C ASP A 148 -4.45 -8.32 -1.98
N ILE A 149 -3.14 -8.07 -2.02
CA ILE A 149 -2.06 -9.02 -2.34
C ILE A 149 -0.90 -8.90 -1.34
N ASN A 150 -0.45 -10.03 -0.78
CA ASN A 150 0.69 -10.03 0.14
C ASN A 150 2.05 -10.12 -0.58
N LYS A 151 3.13 -10.04 0.21
CA LYS A 151 4.52 -10.22 -0.25
C LYS A 151 4.79 -11.55 -0.97
N ALA A 152 4.14 -12.63 -0.55
CA ALA A 152 4.29 -13.94 -1.18
C ALA A 152 3.54 -14.04 -2.52
N GLY A 153 2.63 -13.10 -2.80
CA GLY A 153 1.77 -13.09 -3.97
C GLY A 153 0.42 -13.76 -3.76
N ASP A 154 0.06 -14.11 -2.51
CA ASP A 154 -1.30 -14.58 -2.20
C ASP A 154 -2.26 -13.40 -2.31
N ILE A 155 -3.38 -13.61 -2.98
CA ILE A 155 -4.38 -12.58 -3.24
C ILE A 155 -5.65 -12.98 -2.49
N VAL A 156 -6.31 -12.03 -1.84
CA VAL A 156 -7.61 -12.23 -1.20
C VAL A 156 -8.69 -11.38 -1.85
N GLY A 157 -9.93 -11.78 -1.61
CA GLY A 157 -11.09 -11.10 -2.15
C GLY A 157 -12.38 -11.80 -1.74
N TYR A 158 -13.47 -11.48 -2.42
CA TYR A 158 -14.76 -12.09 -2.17
C TYR A 158 -15.58 -12.20 -3.46
N GLY A 159 -16.58 -13.08 -3.43
CA GLY A 159 -17.58 -13.20 -4.48
C GLY A 159 -18.99 -13.07 -3.94
N SER A 160 -19.91 -12.56 -4.78
CA SER A 160 -21.35 -12.53 -4.51
C SER A 160 -22.06 -13.66 -5.24
N ASP A 161 -23.09 -14.22 -4.61
CA ASP A 161 -23.97 -15.26 -5.17
C ASP A 161 -23.22 -16.54 -5.64
N ILE A 162 -22.04 -16.80 -5.07
CA ILE A 162 -21.45 -18.16 -5.11
C ILE A 162 -22.34 -19.10 -4.28
N VAL A 163 -22.80 -18.59 -3.14
CA VAL A 163 -23.93 -19.10 -2.37
C VAL A 163 -25.01 -18.02 -2.44
N ALA A 164 -26.25 -18.39 -2.75
CA ALA A 164 -27.30 -17.43 -3.07
C ALA A 164 -27.54 -16.44 -1.92
N GLY A 165 -27.41 -15.15 -2.19
CA GLY A 165 -27.62 -14.09 -1.20
C GLY A 165 -26.48 -13.91 -0.20
N GLU A 166 -25.33 -14.55 -0.40
CA GLU A 166 -24.18 -14.48 0.50
C GLU A 166 -22.93 -13.92 -0.18
N TYR A 167 -22.08 -13.29 0.64
CA TYR A 167 -20.68 -13.04 0.28
C TYR A 167 -19.81 -14.21 0.72
N VAL A 168 -18.94 -14.66 -0.19
CA VAL A 168 -18.00 -15.76 0.06
C VAL A 168 -16.58 -15.24 -0.07
N GLY A 169 -15.79 -15.35 1.00
CA GLY A 169 -14.38 -14.99 1.00
C GLY A 169 -13.56 -15.95 0.13
N LEU A 170 -12.59 -15.41 -0.60
CA LEU A 170 -11.79 -16.12 -1.59
C LEU A 170 -10.29 -15.90 -1.37
N LEU A 171 -9.51 -16.90 -1.76
CA LEU A 171 -8.05 -16.89 -1.77
C LEU A 171 -7.54 -17.39 -3.12
N TRP A 172 -6.63 -16.65 -3.75
CA TRP A 172 -5.80 -17.12 -4.86
C TRP A 172 -4.38 -17.34 -4.32
N PRO A 173 -3.97 -18.59 -4.07
CA PRO A 173 -2.67 -18.90 -3.49
C PRO A 173 -1.53 -18.70 -4.51
N ALA A 174 -0.46 -18.03 -4.10
CA ALA A 174 0.74 -17.90 -4.93
C ALA A 174 1.35 -19.27 -5.28
N ALA A 175 1.25 -20.22 -4.35
CA ALA A 175 1.79 -21.57 -4.49
C ALA A 175 1.02 -22.44 -5.51
N ARG A 176 -0.20 -22.05 -5.91
CA ARG A 176 -1.00 -22.76 -6.91
C ARG A 176 -1.64 -21.76 -7.90
N PRO A 177 -0.85 -21.18 -8.82
CA PRO A 177 -1.37 -20.28 -9.84
C PRO A 177 -2.51 -20.93 -10.64
N GLY A 178 -3.49 -20.13 -11.05
CA GLY A 178 -4.65 -20.63 -11.79
C GLY A 178 -5.70 -21.34 -10.94
N THR A 179 -5.60 -21.26 -9.61
CA THR A 179 -6.63 -21.75 -8.68
C THR A 179 -7.26 -20.62 -7.87
N VAL A 180 -8.52 -20.82 -7.47
CA VAL A 180 -9.25 -19.99 -6.50
C VAL A 180 -9.87 -20.92 -5.47
N GLU A 181 -9.76 -20.55 -4.20
CA GLU A 181 -10.25 -21.33 -3.07
C GLU A 181 -11.27 -20.54 -2.27
N VAL A 182 -12.33 -21.23 -1.84
CA VAL A 182 -13.24 -20.69 -0.82
C VAL A 182 -12.49 -20.65 0.51
N LEU A 183 -12.39 -19.47 1.08
CA LEU A 183 -11.74 -19.26 2.36
C LEU A 183 -12.63 -19.84 3.48
N ASN A 184 -12.05 -20.68 4.34
CA ASN A 184 -12.69 -21.02 5.61
C ASN A 184 -12.68 -19.77 6.51
N ALA A 185 -13.78 -19.03 6.48
CA ALA A 185 -14.02 -17.75 7.14
C ALA A 185 -15.48 -17.72 7.67
N PRO A 186 -15.87 -16.72 8.48
CA PRO A 186 -17.26 -16.58 8.91
C PRO A 186 -18.24 -16.47 7.72
N VAL A 187 -19.51 -16.77 7.95
CA VAL A 187 -20.58 -16.60 6.95
C VAL A 187 -20.65 -15.12 6.54
N ASN A 188 -20.90 -14.84 5.25
CA ASN A 188 -20.87 -13.49 4.69
C ASN A 188 -19.52 -12.77 4.85
N ALA A 189 -18.41 -13.51 4.84
CA ALA A 189 -17.09 -12.92 4.97
C ALA A 189 -16.64 -12.16 3.71
N MET A 190 -16.18 -10.94 3.95
CA MET A 190 -15.48 -10.09 2.98
C MET A 190 -14.05 -9.85 3.48
N PRO A 191 -13.06 -10.62 2.99
CA PRO A 191 -11.65 -10.31 3.20
C PRO A 191 -11.30 -8.94 2.60
N ILE A 192 -10.64 -8.10 3.39
CA ILE A 192 -10.27 -6.73 3.00
C ILE A 192 -8.75 -6.57 2.88
N GLY A 193 -7.97 -7.28 3.69
CA GLY A 193 -6.51 -7.18 3.65
C GLY A 193 -5.81 -8.49 3.99
N ILE A 194 -4.58 -8.66 3.50
CA ILE A 194 -3.70 -9.78 3.78
C ILE A 194 -2.28 -9.29 4.09
N THR A 195 -1.87 -9.47 5.33
CA THR A 195 -0.53 -9.04 5.77
C THR A 195 0.57 -9.95 5.20
N ALA A 196 1.82 -9.48 5.22
CA ALA A 196 2.98 -10.22 4.73
C ALA A 196 3.21 -11.60 5.39
N ASN A 197 2.65 -11.84 6.59
CA ASN A 197 2.73 -13.13 7.26
C ASN A 197 1.55 -14.08 6.92
N GLY A 198 0.64 -13.66 6.04
CA GLY A 198 -0.55 -14.42 5.64
C GLY A 198 -1.75 -14.29 6.59
N THR A 199 -1.71 -13.37 7.57
CA THR A 199 -2.91 -13.03 8.35
C THR A 199 -3.86 -12.25 7.46
N ILE A 200 -5.07 -12.78 7.29
CA ILE A 200 -6.16 -12.16 6.53
C ILE A 200 -7.08 -11.45 7.51
N VAL A 201 -7.53 -10.26 7.16
CA VAL A 201 -8.55 -9.52 7.93
C VAL A 201 -9.73 -9.20 7.03
N GLY A 202 -10.89 -8.99 7.65
CA GLY A 202 -12.08 -8.58 6.95
C GLY A 202 -13.20 -8.29 7.91
N HIS A 203 -14.42 -8.19 7.39
CA HIS A 203 -15.63 -8.16 8.18
C HIS A 203 -16.62 -9.19 7.62
N ALA A 204 -17.62 -9.54 8.42
CA ALA A 204 -18.61 -10.55 8.07
C ALA A 204 -19.93 -10.28 8.80
N GLY A 205 -21.03 -10.77 8.27
CA GLY A 205 -22.36 -10.62 8.86
C GLY A 205 -23.31 -9.82 7.98
N SER A 206 -24.46 -9.46 8.55
CA SER A 206 -25.48 -8.66 7.88
C SER A 206 -25.11 -7.18 7.91
N PHE A 207 -25.61 -6.42 6.92
CA PHE A 207 -25.45 -4.98 6.88
C PHE A 207 -25.95 -4.33 8.18
N GLY A 208 -25.09 -3.55 8.83
CA GLY A 208 -25.38 -2.88 10.10
C GLY A 208 -25.07 -3.70 11.36
N ASP A 209 -24.77 -4.99 11.22
CA ASP A 209 -24.42 -5.93 12.30
C ASP A 209 -23.09 -6.66 12.02
N GLU A 210 -22.22 -6.05 11.21
CA GLU A 210 -20.95 -6.64 10.80
C GLU A 210 -19.99 -6.83 11.98
N THR A 211 -19.24 -7.93 11.94
CA THR A 211 -18.14 -8.18 12.86
C THR A 211 -16.83 -8.29 12.09
N GLY A 212 -15.89 -7.40 12.41
CA GLY A 212 -14.50 -7.50 11.99
C GLY A 212 -13.88 -8.80 12.46
N TRP A 213 -13.03 -9.42 11.64
CA TRP A 213 -12.37 -10.67 11.96
C TRP A 213 -10.94 -10.69 11.43
N LEU A 214 -10.10 -11.50 12.07
CA LEU A 214 -8.80 -11.87 11.58
C LEU A 214 -8.69 -13.40 11.51
N ARG A 215 -8.04 -13.90 10.46
CA ARG A 215 -7.71 -15.32 10.27
C ARG A 215 -6.20 -15.46 10.16
N ARG A 216 -5.60 -16.19 11.10
CA ARG A 216 -4.17 -16.53 11.06
C ARG A 216 -3.90 -17.57 9.96
N PRO A 217 -2.66 -17.71 9.46
CA PRO A 217 -2.29 -18.75 8.49
C PRO A 217 -2.65 -20.18 8.95
N THR A 218 -2.66 -20.41 10.27
CA THR A 218 -3.08 -21.69 10.87
C THR A 218 -4.58 -21.98 10.74
N GLY A 219 -5.37 -21.07 10.18
CA GLY A 219 -6.82 -21.17 10.06
C GLY A 219 -7.59 -20.67 11.29
N ARG A 220 -6.90 -20.29 12.37
CA ARG A 220 -7.56 -19.75 13.57
C ARG A 220 -8.19 -18.39 13.27
N ILE A 221 -9.49 -18.27 13.51
CA ILE A 221 -10.26 -17.03 13.38
C ILE A 221 -10.44 -16.40 14.76
N LYS A 222 -10.37 -15.07 14.84
CA LYS A 222 -10.72 -14.27 16.01
C LYS A 222 -11.49 -13.02 15.58
N PRO A 223 -12.47 -12.54 16.37
CA PRO A 223 -13.11 -11.27 16.12
C PRO A 223 -12.14 -10.10 16.38
N LEU A 224 -12.29 -9.03 15.62
CA LEU A 224 -11.74 -7.69 15.85
C LEU A 224 -12.82 -6.81 16.48
N ALA A 225 -13.22 -7.19 17.70
CA ALA A 225 -14.26 -6.48 18.43
C ALA A 225 -13.69 -5.34 19.29
N VAL A 226 -14.55 -4.39 19.63
CA VAL A 226 -14.29 -3.36 20.63
C VAL A 226 -15.31 -3.52 21.76
N PRO A 227 -14.91 -3.56 23.05
CA PRO A 227 -15.84 -3.66 24.16
C PRO A 227 -16.88 -2.52 24.14
N GLY A 228 -18.16 -2.88 24.19
CA GLY A 228 -19.26 -1.90 24.09
C GLY A 228 -19.51 -1.37 22.67
N GLY A 229 -18.85 -1.91 21.65
CA GLY A 229 -19.16 -1.66 20.24
C GLY A 229 -20.19 -2.66 19.71
N GLY A 230 -21.07 -2.17 18.84
CA GLY A 230 -21.99 -2.97 18.03
C GLY A 230 -21.29 -3.48 16.77
N SER A 231 -21.58 -2.87 15.62
CA SER A 231 -20.95 -3.23 14.34
C SER A 231 -19.49 -2.76 14.25
N THR A 232 -18.67 -3.58 13.59
CA THR A 232 -17.26 -3.30 13.28
C THR A 232 -16.93 -3.64 11.83
N THR A 233 -16.40 -2.66 11.11
CA THR A 233 -15.92 -2.83 9.73
C THR A 233 -14.42 -2.61 9.66
N VAL A 234 -13.76 -3.30 8.74
CA VAL A 234 -12.31 -3.22 8.52
C VAL A 234 -12.06 -2.59 7.15
N ASN A 235 -11.08 -1.67 7.08
CA ASN A 235 -10.77 -0.91 5.88
C ASN A 235 -9.42 -1.28 5.26
N ALA A 236 -8.40 -1.57 6.07
CA ALA A 236 -7.06 -1.96 5.58
C ALA A 236 -6.27 -2.70 6.65
N ALA A 237 -5.21 -3.42 6.25
CA ALA A 237 -4.25 -4.01 7.17
C ALA A 237 -2.84 -4.16 6.58
N ALA A 238 -1.85 -3.93 7.43
CA ALA A 238 -0.46 -4.19 7.12
C ALA A 238 0.35 -4.52 8.38
N GLY A 239 1.34 -5.41 8.22
CA GLY A 239 2.19 -5.85 9.33
C GLY A 239 1.36 -6.46 10.47
N SER A 240 1.33 -5.78 11.62
CA SER A 240 0.56 -6.19 12.80
C SER A 240 -0.64 -5.28 13.07
N TRP A 241 -1.09 -4.52 12.09
CA TRP A 241 -2.14 -3.52 12.26
C TRP A 241 -3.30 -3.77 11.31
N ALA A 242 -4.51 -3.47 11.79
CA ALA A 242 -5.68 -3.24 10.96
C ALA A 242 -6.33 -1.93 11.37
N ILE A 243 -7.03 -1.28 10.44
CA ILE A 243 -7.81 -0.07 10.69
C ILE A 243 -9.26 -0.27 10.29
N GLY A 244 -10.16 0.47 10.93
CA GLY A 244 -11.58 0.35 10.63
C GLY A 244 -12.48 1.24 11.47
N GLN A 245 -13.77 0.96 11.38
CA GLN A 245 -14.81 1.70 12.06
C GLN A 245 -15.54 0.83 13.07
N VAL A 246 -15.98 1.45 14.16
CA VAL A 246 -16.74 0.81 15.24
C VAL A 246 -17.95 1.66 15.56
N TRP A 247 -19.14 1.10 15.47
CA TRP A 247 -20.37 1.75 15.90
C TRP A 247 -20.53 1.59 17.40
N LEU A 248 -20.48 2.71 18.11
CA LEU A 248 -20.78 2.79 19.55
C LEU A 248 -22.21 3.30 19.71
N ASP A 249 -22.95 2.74 20.67
CA ASP A 249 -24.38 2.98 20.86
C ASP A 249 -24.79 4.46 20.69
N GLY A 250 -25.60 4.74 19.66
CA GLY A 250 -26.22 6.05 19.43
C GLY A 250 -25.29 7.16 18.90
N THR A 251 -24.08 6.84 18.42
CA THR A 251 -23.09 7.85 18.00
C THR A 251 -22.53 7.60 16.59
N SER A 252 -21.82 8.59 16.03
CA SER A 252 -21.03 8.41 14.81
C SER A 252 -19.95 7.34 15.03
N PRO A 253 -19.61 6.54 14.00
CA PRO A 253 -18.64 5.47 14.17
C PRO A 253 -17.26 6.02 14.57
N ALA A 254 -16.67 5.42 15.60
CA ALA A 254 -15.30 5.70 16.00
C ALA A 254 -14.34 5.04 15.00
N LYS A 255 -13.32 5.78 14.57
CA LYS A 255 -12.21 5.25 13.77
C LYS A 255 -11.20 4.61 14.72
N VAL A 256 -10.79 3.38 14.44
CA VAL A 256 -9.88 2.62 15.31
C VAL A 256 -8.75 1.98 14.52
N ARG A 257 -7.66 1.72 15.23
CA ARG A 257 -6.57 0.85 14.78
C ARG A 257 -6.40 -0.29 15.79
N TRP A 258 -6.50 -1.52 15.32
CA TRP A 258 -6.25 -2.74 16.11
C TRP A 258 -4.80 -3.20 15.99
N ASP A 259 -4.22 -3.66 17.09
CA ASP A 259 -3.01 -4.49 17.08
C ASP A 259 -3.41 -5.97 16.92
N LEU A 260 -3.03 -6.56 15.79
CA LEU A 260 -3.38 -7.93 15.43
C LEU A 260 -2.67 -9.00 16.28
N ARG A 261 -1.69 -8.61 17.10
CA ARG A 261 -0.96 -9.51 18.00
C ARG A 261 -1.83 -9.95 19.17
N ASP A 262 -2.50 -9.01 19.82
CA ASP A 262 -3.28 -9.24 21.03
C ASP A 262 -4.76 -8.82 20.92
N GLY A 263 -5.14 -8.07 19.89
CA GLY A 263 -6.50 -7.57 19.67
C GLY A 263 -6.80 -6.25 20.39
N SER A 264 -5.81 -5.63 21.02
CA SER A 264 -5.95 -4.28 21.59
C SER A 264 -6.22 -3.25 20.49
N TYR A 265 -6.82 -2.11 20.86
CA TYR A 265 -7.16 -1.07 19.90
C TYR A 265 -6.88 0.32 20.45
N THR A 266 -6.70 1.27 19.53
CA THR A 266 -6.59 2.70 19.82
C THR A 266 -7.53 3.48 18.91
N THR A 267 -8.17 4.53 19.42
CA THR A 267 -8.93 5.47 18.59
C THR A 267 -8.01 6.32 17.73
N LEU A 268 -8.43 6.56 16.50
CA LEU A 268 -7.77 7.45 15.55
C LEU A 268 -8.41 8.84 15.59
N ASP A 269 -7.67 9.84 15.10
CA ASP A 269 -8.20 11.17 14.84
C ASP A 269 -9.48 11.07 13.98
N PRO A 270 -10.62 11.68 14.40
CA PRO A 270 -11.85 11.63 13.62
C PRO A 270 -11.73 12.25 12.23
N GLU A 271 -10.75 13.11 11.97
CA GLU A 271 -10.55 13.76 10.67
C GLU A 271 -9.76 12.91 9.66
N VAL A 272 -8.99 11.90 10.09
CA VAL A 272 -8.20 11.08 9.15
C VAL A 272 -9.11 10.13 8.36
N GLY A 273 -8.93 10.02 7.05
CA GLY A 273 -9.55 8.94 6.28
C GLY A 273 -8.99 7.57 6.68
N LEU A 274 -9.65 6.49 6.27
CA LEU A 274 -9.20 5.11 6.50
C LEU A 274 -8.89 4.43 5.16
N ASP A 275 -8.04 5.07 4.36
CA ASP A 275 -7.68 4.56 3.03
C ASP A 275 -6.63 3.43 3.15
N ASP A 276 -5.59 3.61 3.99
CA ASP A 276 -4.53 2.60 4.14
C ASP A 276 -3.76 2.71 5.47
N VAL A 277 -3.05 1.65 5.86
CA VAL A 277 -2.16 1.58 7.03
C VAL A 277 -0.88 0.82 6.68
N ASN A 278 0.28 1.28 7.13
CA ASN A 278 1.54 0.55 6.94
C ASN A 278 1.92 -0.35 8.12
N ALA A 279 2.97 -1.17 7.99
CA ALA A 279 3.41 -2.09 9.04
C ALA A 279 3.88 -1.39 10.34
N LYS A 280 4.14 -0.09 10.27
CA LYS A 280 4.47 0.75 11.43
C LYS A 280 3.22 1.31 12.13
N GLY A 281 2.03 1.06 11.60
CA GLY A 281 0.74 1.50 12.13
C GLY A 281 0.41 2.95 11.80
N VAL A 282 1.08 3.55 10.80
CA VAL A 282 0.74 4.88 10.30
C VAL A 282 -0.41 4.74 9.30
N VAL A 283 -1.44 5.54 9.50
CA VAL A 283 -2.71 5.55 8.76
C VAL A 283 -2.74 6.76 7.85
N VAL A 284 -3.23 6.58 6.63
CA VAL A 284 -3.48 7.69 5.70
C VAL A 284 -4.92 7.66 5.22
N GLY A 285 -5.41 8.85 4.89
CA GLY A 285 -6.63 8.96 4.13
C GLY A 285 -7.15 10.39 4.06
N GLY A 286 -7.88 10.69 2.99
CA GLY A 286 -8.20 12.07 2.64
C GLY A 286 -6.92 12.90 2.51
N ASP A 287 -6.87 14.08 3.14
CA ASP A 287 -5.70 14.96 3.12
C ASP A 287 -4.78 14.79 4.34
N ARG A 288 -4.90 13.68 5.09
CA ARG A 288 -4.27 13.52 6.40
C ARG A 288 -3.47 12.22 6.55
N VAL A 289 -2.51 12.28 7.49
CA VAL A 289 -1.74 11.15 8.01
C VAL A 289 -1.83 11.12 9.54
N ALA A 290 -1.99 9.94 10.13
CA ALA A 290 -2.20 9.76 11.56
C ALA A 290 -1.48 8.51 12.11
N ARG A 291 -1.18 8.51 13.40
CA ARG A 291 -0.78 7.29 14.15
C ARG A 291 -1.67 7.04 15.37
N GLY A 292 -2.49 8.01 15.77
CA GLY A 292 -3.34 7.92 16.95
C GLY A 292 -4.44 8.96 16.86
N SER A 293 -4.80 9.54 18.00
CA SER A 293 -5.88 10.52 18.13
C SER A 293 -5.59 11.90 17.52
N THR A 294 -4.40 12.10 16.95
CA THR A 294 -4.01 13.32 16.24
C THR A 294 -3.47 12.98 14.86
N SER A 295 -3.77 13.83 13.90
CA SER A 295 -3.33 13.71 12.52
C SER A 295 -2.74 15.01 11.99
N GLN A 296 -1.90 14.90 10.97
CA GLN A 296 -1.26 16.00 10.27
C GLN A 296 -1.87 16.12 8.86
N VAL A 297 -2.15 17.36 8.44
CA VAL A 297 -2.56 17.67 7.07
C VAL A 297 -1.33 17.57 6.16
N LEU A 298 -1.48 16.86 5.04
CA LEU A 298 -0.47 16.72 4.02
C LEU A 298 -0.33 18.03 3.22
N PRO A 299 0.89 18.43 2.83
CA PRO A 299 1.10 19.64 2.04
C PRO A 299 0.56 19.47 0.61
N GLY A 300 0.25 20.59 -0.05
CA GLY A 300 -0.13 20.62 -1.46
C GLY A 300 -1.62 20.86 -1.74
N GLY A 301 -2.46 20.84 -0.70
CA GLY A 301 -3.84 21.33 -0.73
C GLY A 301 -3.96 22.85 -0.51
N GLY A 302 -5.16 23.39 -0.68
CA GLY A 302 -5.45 24.81 -0.48
C GLY A 302 -6.78 25.25 -1.07
N VAL A 303 -6.97 26.57 -1.21
CA VAL A 303 -8.19 27.13 -1.81
C VAL A 303 -8.34 26.59 -3.25
N ARG A 304 -9.43 25.85 -3.51
CA ARG A 304 -9.73 25.17 -4.79
C ARG A 304 -8.69 24.12 -5.22
N ILE A 305 -7.83 23.67 -4.30
CA ILE A 305 -6.84 22.62 -4.57
C ILE A 305 -7.09 21.50 -3.56
N ASN A 306 -7.59 20.37 -4.06
CA ASN A 306 -7.82 19.18 -3.25
C ASN A 306 -6.64 18.22 -3.37
N ILE A 307 -6.33 17.51 -2.30
CA ILE A 307 -5.41 16.38 -2.31
C ILE A 307 -6.10 15.18 -1.68
N GLY A 308 -5.64 13.99 -2.02
CA GLY A 308 -6.11 12.75 -1.40
C GLY A 308 -5.02 11.71 -1.38
N ALA A 309 -4.59 11.30 -0.19
CA ALA A 309 -3.77 10.14 0.06
C ALA A 309 -4.59 8.87 -0.14
N ARG A 310 -3.97 7.86 -0.76
CA ARG A 310 -4.61 6.58 -1.10
C ARG A 310 -3.91 5.38 -0.47
N SER A 311 -2.59 5.39 -0.44
CA SER A 311 -1.80 4.26 0.07
C SER A 311 -0.47 4.71 0.65
N ILE A 312 0.06 3.95 1.60
CA ILE A 312 1.28 4.27 2.36
C ILE A 312 2.24 3.07 2.44
N ALA A 313 3.50 3.30 2.08
CA ALA A 313 4.58 2.34 2.20
C ALA A 313 5.14 2.27 3.63
N ASP A 314 5.88 1.19 3.95
CA ASP A 314 6.59 1.05 5.23
C ASP A 314 7.74 2.06 5.38
N THR A 315 8.23 2.60 4.26
CA THR A 315 9.17 3.72 4.26
C THR A 315 8.56 5.05 4.72
N GLY A 316 7.23 5.14 4.81
CA GLY A 316 6.50 6.38 5.06
C GLY A 316 6.18 7.18 3.80
N ALA A 317 6.56 6.70 2.62
CA ALA A 317 6.13 7.29 1.36
C ALA A 317 4.63 7.07 1.17
N ILE A 318 3.91 8.14 0.83
CA ILE A 318 2.46 8.12 0.60
C ILE A 318 2.21 8.45 -0.87
N VAL A 319 1.25 7.79 -1.51
CA VAL A 319 0.81 8.12 -2.87
C VAL A 319 -0.65 8.50 -2.91
N GLY A 320 -1.02 9.24 -3.94
CA GLY A 320 -2.39 9.67 -4.14
C GLY A 320 -2.52 10.63 -5.31
N PHE A 321 -3.38 11.63 -5.12
CA PHE A 321 -3.64 12.63 -6.15
C PHE A 321 -3.61 14.07 -5.60
N ARG A 322 -3.36 15.00 -6.51
CA ARG A 322 -3.63 16.43 -6.35
C ARG A 322 -4.54 16.90 -7.48
N ASN A 323 -5.62 17.59 -7.13
CA ASN A 323 -6.59 18.17 -8.04
C ASN A 323 -6.64 19.69 -7.88
N ALA A 324 -6.03 20.39 -8.82
CA ALA A 324 -6.16 21.85 -8.96
C ALA A 324 -7.01 22.15 -10.20
N ASP A 325 -6.36 22.29 -11.36
CA ASP A 325 -7.05 22.38 -12.67
C ASP A 325 -7.24 20.99 -13.30
N ARG A 326 -6.41 20.03 -12.89
CA ARG A 326 -6.39 18.64 -13.34
C ARG A 326 -5.97 17.73 -12.20
N VAL A 327 -6.50 16.51 -12.19
CA VAL A 327 -6.06 15.44 -11.28
C VAL A 327 -4.72 14.90 -11.75
N THR A 328 -3.73 14.95 -10.87
CA THR A 328 -2.34 14.53 -11.12
C THR A 328 -1.86 13.57 -10.03
N PRO A 329 -1.05 12.56 -10.37
CA PRO A 329 -0.52 11.61 -9.41
C PRO A 329 0.61 12.26 -8.61
N VAL A 330 0.58 12.09 -7.30
CA VAL A 330 1.57 12.69 -6.39
C VAL A 330 2.10 11.68 -5.39
N ARG A 331 3.27 12.00 -4.85
CA ARG A 331 3.94 11.28 -3.78
C ARG A 331 4.31 12.26 -2.68
N TRP A 332 4.04 11.89 -1.43
CA TRP A 332 4.57 12.56 -0.25
C TRP A 332 5.71 11.78 0.39
N THR A 333 6.70 12.49 0.91
CA THR A 333 7.82 11.90 1.67
C THR A 333 8.23 12.79 2.85
N GLY A 334 8.79 12.20 3.91
CA GLY A 334 9.16 12.94 5.12
C GLY A 334 7.96 13.29 6.03
N CYS A 335 6.88 12.52 5.89
CA CYS A 335 5.71 12.51 6.75
C CYS A 335 5.81 11.23 7.63
#